data_AF-A0A1H6F896-F1
#
_entry.id   AF-A0A1H6F896-F1
#
_cell.length_a   1.000
_cell.length_b   1.000
_cell.length_c   1.000
_cell.angle_alpha   90.00
_cell.angle_beta   90.00
_cell.angle_gamma   90.00
#
_symmetry.space_group_name_H-M   'P 1'
#
loop_
_entity.id
_entity.type
_entity.pdbx_description
1 polymer ?
#
loop_
_entity_poly.entity_id
_entity_poly.type
_entity_poly.pdbx_seq_one_letter_code
_entity_poly.pdbx_strand_id
1 'polypeptide(L)'
;MKDKLLKLCNKKQFFTYAYQQETAHRASNMVDRLMDGMDRFIYAARYFHSTNKSAENLIRSYALIHNFSPSCPQTIKKYDGKISPAERLNEFRYHDNWLHNLLIAASRNGYRRIPHKAV
;
A
#
# COMPACT_ATOMS: atom_id res chain seq x y z
N MET A 1 3.83 -35.31 -14.31
CA MET A 1 4.44 -34.46 -13.26
C MET A 1 5.78 -33.87 -13.70
N LYS A 2 6.68 -34.68 -14.28
CA LYS A 2 7.97 -34.25 -14.88
C LYS A 2 7.88 -33.04 -15.81
N ASP A 3 6.93 -33.04 -16.75
CA ASP A 3 6.81 -31.93 -17.73
C ASP A 3 6.40 -30.59 -17.09
N LYS A 4 5.60 -30.63 -16.01
CA LYS A 4 5.23 -29.41 -15.26
C LYS A 4 6.45 -28.82 -14.53
N LEU A 5 7.30 -29.68 -13.97
CA LEU A 5 8.56 -29.28 -13.34
C LEU A 5 9.53 -28.66 -14.35
N LEU A 6 9.72 -29.30 -15.51
CA LEU A 6 10.59 -28.78 -16.56
C LEU A 6 10.11 -27.43 -17.10
N LYS A 7 8.79 -27.23 -17.25
CA LYS A 7 8.21 -25.92 -17.58
C LYS A 7 8.52 -24.84 -16.55
N LEU A 8 8.60 -25.18 -15.26
CA LEU A 8 8.96 -24.25 -14.19
C LEU A 8 10.46 -23.91 -14.24
N CYS A 9 11.31 -24.90 -14.45
CA CYS A 9 12.76 -24.70 -14.60
C CYS A 9 13.09 -23.76 -15.76
N ASN A 10 12.38 -23.86 -16.88
CA ASN A 10 12.53 -22.96 -18.02
C ASN A 10 12.17 -21.49 -17.70
N LYS A 11 11.42 -21.26 -16.62
CA LYS A 11 11.07 -19.90 -16.13
C LYS A 11 12.00 -19.41 -15.02
N LYS A 12 13.04 -20.16 -14.64
CA LYS A 12 13.98 -19.83 -13.55
C LYS A 12 14.48 -18.38 -13.61
N GLN A 13 14.83 -17.89 -14.80
CA GLN A 13 15.34 -16.53 -14.98
C GLN A 13 14.40 -15.45 -14.44
N PHE A 14 13.07 -15.66 -14.55
CA PHE A 14 12.07 -14.71 -14.06
C PHE A 14 11.96 -14.71 -12.54
N PHE A 15 12.19 -15.86 -11.88
CA PHE A 15 12.13 -15.99 -10.43
C PHE A 15 13.45 -15.66 -9.73
N THR A 16 14.55 -15.67 -10.47
CA THR A 16 15.90 -15.45 -9.93
C THR A 16 16.42 -14.04 -10.14
N TYR A 17 15.70 -13.18 -10.89
CA TYR A 17 16.12 -11.81 -11.16
C TYR A 17 16.40 -11.00 -9.88
N ALA A 18 15.56 -11.15 -8.85
CA ALA A 18 15.79 -10.50 -7.56
C ALA A 18 17.10 -10.94 -6.89
N TYR A 19 17.56 -12.18 -7.13
CA TYR A 19 18.84 -12.69 -6.59
C TYR A 19 20.06 -12.06 -7.25
N GLN A 20 19.92 -11.57 -8.49
CA GLN A 20 20.98 -10.89 -9.23
C GLN A 20 21.21 -9.45 -8.72
N GLN A 21 20.26 -8.89 -7.98
CA GLN A 21 20.40 -7.57 -7.36
C GLN A 21 21.00 -7.73 -5.97
N GLU A 22 22.14 -7.10 -5.72
CA GLU A 22 22.87 -7.18 -4.44
C GLU A 22 22.10 -6.55 -3.28
N THR A 23 21.39 -5.46 -3.55
CA THR A 23 20.61 -4.70 -2.56
C THR A 23 19.20 -5.23 -2.36
N ALA A 24 18.75 -6.19 -3.19
CA ALA A 24 17.39 -6.70 -3.10
C ALA A 24 17.21 -7.59 -1.86
N HIS A 25 16.18 -7.28 -1.08
CA HIS A 25 15.78 -8.10 0.04
C HIS A 25 15.43 -9.53 -0.43
N ARG A 26 15.97 -10.53 0.28
CA ARG A 26 15.76 -11.95 -0.04
C ARG A 26 14.43 -12.51 0.47
N ALA A 27 13.76 -11.77 1.36
CA ALA A 27 12.47 -12.14 1.91
C ALA A 27 11.47 -11.00 1.70
N SER A 28 10.26 -11.36 1.27
CA SER A 28 9.12 -10.45 1.10
C SER A 28 8.42 -10.10 2.41
N ASN A 29 8.92 -10.53 3.56
CA ASN A 29 8.23 -10.45 4.86
C ASN A 29 7.66 -9.07 5.21
N MET A 30 8.35 -7.98 4.84
CA MET A 30 7.82 -6.62 5.07
C MET A 30 6.62 -6.29 4.17
N VAL A 31 6.64 -6.79 2.93
CA VAL A 31 5.52 -6.71 1.99
C VAL A 31 4.40 -7.64 2.44
N ASP A 32 4.72 -8.87 2.83
CA ASP A 32 3.71 -9.86 3.26
C ASP A 32 2.92 -9.35 4.47
N ARG A 33 3.60 -8.80 5.49
CA ARG A 33 2.91 -8.20 6.64
C ARG A 33 2.00 -7.04 6.28
N LEU A 34 2.37 -6.23 5.29
CA LEU A 34 1.51 -5.17 4.77
C LEU A 34 0.28 -5.77 4.08
N MET A 35 0.49 -6.79 3.24
CA MET A 35 -0.57 -7.47 2.51
C MET A 35 -1.52 -8.23 3.44
N ASP A 36 -1.03 -8.84 4.52
CA ASP A 36 -1.84 -9.51 5.54
C ASP A 36 -2.78 -8.52 6.25
N GLY A 37 -2.28 -7.33 6.57
CA GLY A 37 -3.08 -6.25 7.14
C GLY A 37 -4.18 -5.79 6.18
N MET A 38 -3.86 -5.70 4.89
CA MET A 38 -4.81 -5.34 3.84
C MET A 38 -5.86 -6.44 3.64
N ASP A 39 -5.47 -7.71 3.59
CA ASP A 39 -6.39 -8.84 3.46
C ASP A 39 -7.38 -8.88 4.63
N ARG A 40 -6.93 -8.68 5.87
CA ARG A 40 -7.83 -8.61 7.03
C ARG A 40 -8.82 -7.45 6.93
N PHE A 41 -8.38 -6.28 6.47
CA PHE A 41 -9.25 -5.12 6.26
C PHE A 41 -10.31 -5.42 5.20
N ILE A 42 -9.89 -5.98 4.07
CA ILE A 42 -10.78 -6.33 2.97
C ILE A 42 -11.75 -7.44 3.40
N TYR A 43 -11.30 -8.46 4.13
CA TYR A 43 -12.15 -9.51 4.70
C TYR A 43 -13.26 -8.93 5.60
N ALA A 44 -12.92 -7.99 6.48
CA ALA A 44 -13.89 -7.31 7.34
C ALA A 44 -14.93 -6.50 6.54
N ALA A 45 -14.53 -5.94 5.41
CA ALA A 45 -15.42 -5.27 4.45
C ALA A 45 -16.19 -6.24 3.54
N ARG A 46 -16.14 -7.55 3.83
CA ARG A 46 -16.71 -8.63 2.99
C ARG A 46 -16.08 -8.66 1.60
N TYR A 47 -14.79 -8.43 1.46
CA TYR A 47 -14.11 -8.37 0.16
C TYR A 47 -14.73 -7.35 -0.81
N PHE A 48 -14.58 -7.57 -2.12
CA PHE A 48 -15.06 -6.68 -3.16
C PHE A 48 -16.47 -7.03 -3.58
N HIS A 49 -17.46 -6.68 -2.74
CA HIS A 49 -18.86 -6.79 -3.13
C HIS A 49 -19.33 -5.45 -3.70
N SER A 50 -20.10 -5.48 -4.79
CA SER A 50 -20.55 -4.32 -5.60
C SER A 50 -19.70 -4.06 -6.85
N THR A 51 -19.37 -2.80 -7.14
CA THR A 51 -18.76 -2.35 -8.39
C THR A 51 -17.24 -2.19 -8.25
N ASN A 52 -16.53 -2.18 -9.39
CA ASN A 52 -15.09 -1.83 -9.43
C ASN A 52 -14.81 -0.48 -8.73
N LYS A 53 -15.74 0.47 -8.83
CA LYS A 53 -15.63 1.77 -8.16
C LYS A 53 -15.66 1.65 -6.64
N SER A 54 -16.50 0.77 -6.10
CA SER A 54 -16.53 0.47 -4.67
C SER A 54 -15.22 -0.17 -4.22
N ALA A 55 -14.71 -1.15 -4.98
CA ALA A 55 -13.44 -1.81 -4.70
C ALA A 55 -12.26 -0.82 -4.71
N GLU A 56 -12.18 0.06 -5.71
CA GLU A 56 -11.20 1.15 -5.76
C GLU A 56 -11.26 2.04 -4.51
N ASN A 57 -12.47 2.45 -4.11
CA ASN A 57 -12.67 3.31 -2.95
C ASN A 57 -12.28 2.59 -1.65
N LEU A 58 -12.57 1.29 -1.52
CA LEU A 58 -12.20 0.47 -0.38
C LEU A 58 -10.68 0.40 -0.23
N ILE A 59 -9.96 0.04 -1.30
CA ILE A 59 -8.48 -0.03 -1.30
C ILE A 59 -7.86 1.34 -1.06
N ARG A 60 -8.39 2.39 -1.70
CA ARG A 60 -7.95 3.77 -1.45
C ARG A 60 -8.11 4.16 0.02
N SER A 61 -9.21 3.77 0.64
CA SER A 61 -9.48 4.06 2.05
C SER A 61 -8.46 3.37 2.96
N TYR A 62 -8.17 2.08 2.71
CA TYR A 62 -7.12 1.36 3.42
C TYR A 62 -5.76 2.06 3.30
N ALA A 63 -5.36 2.42 2.07
CA ALA A 63 -4.08 3.08 1.82
C ALA A 63 -3.96 4.43 2.55
N LEU A 64 -5.03 5.23 2.57
CA LEU A 64 -5.06 6.51 3.30
C LEU A 64 -4.92 6.29 4.81
N ILE A 65 -5.70 5.37 5.38
CA ILE A 65 -5.64 5.07 6.82
C ILE A 65 -4.25 4.54 7.19
N HIS A 66 -3.74 3.55 6.46
CA HIS A 66 -2.42 2.98 6.70
C HIS A 66 -1.33 4.05 6.69
N ASN A 67 -1.34 4.95 5.69
CA ASN A 67 -0.24 5.90 5.50
C ASN A 67 -0.30 7.12 6.42
N PHE A 68 -1.49 7.56 6.85
CA PHE A 68 -1.65 8.80 7.61
C PHE A 68 -2.00 8.60 9.09
N SER A 69 -2.38 7.38 9.51
CA SER A 69 -2.64 7.12 10.93
C SER A 69 -1.34 7.13 11.74
N PRO A 70 -1.38 7.57 13.02
CA PRO A 70 -0.24 7.51 13.91
C PRO A 70 0.24 6.08 14.11
N SER A 71 1.56 5.89 14.06
CA SER A 71 2.21 4.66 14.46
C SER A 71 2.17 4.53 15.99
N CYS A 72 2.42 3.33 16.51
CA CYS A 72 2.52 3.17 17.96
C CYS A 72 3.68 4.02 18.55
N PRO A 73 3.62 4.42 19.83
CA PRO A 73 4.63 5.30 20.44
C PRO A 73 6.08 4.79 20.30
N GLN A 74 6.27 3.47 20.36
CA GLN A 74 7.58 2.84 20.16
C GLN A 74 8.12 3.07 18.76
N THR A 75 7.26 2.98 17.74
CA THR A 75 7.64 3.26 16.35
C THR A 75 7.94 4.74 16.17
N ILE A 76 7.13 5.63 16.74
CA ILE A 76 7.37 7.07 16.67
C ILE A 76 8.75 7.43 17.26
N LYS A 77 9.07 6.86 18.44
CA LYS A 77 10.38 7.05 19.07
C LYS A 77 11.53 6.51 18.20
N LYS A 78 11.34 5.38 17.53
CA LYS A 78 12.34 4.79 16.62
C LYS A 78 12.63 5.66 15.39
N TYR A 79 11.65 6.44 14.93
CA TYR A 79 11.76 7.27 13.73
C TYR A 79 11.79 8.77 14.08
N ASP A 80 12.50 9.14 15.15
CA ASP A 80 12.79 10.53 15.52
C ASP A 80 11.55 11.43 15.63
N GLY A 81 10.45 10.89 16.13
CA GLY A 81 9.21 11.65 16.32
C GLY A 81 8.29 11.72 15.09
N LYS A 82 8.67 11.11 13.96
CA LYS A 82 7.80 10.99 12.78
C LYS A 82 6.64 10.06 13.09
N ILE A 83 5.43 10.58 12.91
CA ILE A 83 4.20 10.01 13.47
C ILE A 83 3.60 8.96 12.54
N SER A 84 3.68 9.13 11.22
CA SER A 84 3.01 8.27 10.24
C SER A 84 3.97 7.67 9.20
N PRO A 85 3.60 6.59 8.49
CA PRO A 85 4.37 6.12 7.33
C PRO A 85 4.57 7.18 6.25
N ALA A 86 3.55 7.99 5.95
CA ALA A 86 3.66 9.05 4.94
C ALA A 86 4.72 10.09 5.31
N GLU A 87 4.74 10.52 6.57
CA GLU A 87 5.75 11.46 7.06
C GLU A 87 7.16 10.87 7.00
N ARG A 88 7.32 9.58 7.34
CA ARG A 88 8.61 8.88 7.25
C ARG A 88 9.13 8.74 5.83
N LEU A 89 8.25 8.65 4.85
CA LEU A 89 8.66 8.56 3.44
C LEU A 89 8.95 9.95 2.86
N ASN A 90 8.15 10.95 3.23
CA ASN A 90 8.19 12.28 2.63
C ASN A 90 9.14 13.23 3.36
N GLU A 91 9.52 12.92 4.60
CA GLU A 91 10.29 13.80 5.50
C GLU A 91 9.56 15.11 5.87
N PHE A 92 8.24 15.18 5.66
CA PHE A 92 7.38 16.29 6.10
C PHE A 92 5.95 15.84 6.38
N ARG A 93 5.18 16.68 7.10
CA ARG A 93 3.74 16.56 7.32
C ARG A 93 3.03 17.86 6.94
N TYR A 94 1.76 17.80 6.55
CA TYR A 94 0.97 19.00 6.21
C TYR A 94 0.46 19.74 7.45
N HIS A 95 0.15 19.00 8.52
CA HIS A 95 -0.46 19.51 9.73
C HIS A 95 -0.10 18.62 10.94
N ASP A 96 -0.10 19.16 12.16
CA ASP A 96 0.23 18.38 13.37
C ASP A 96 -0.82 17.32 13.72
N ASN A 97 -2.10 17.67 13.56
CA ASN A 97 -3.20 16.70 13.61
C ASN A 97 -3.14 15.71 12.43
N TRP A 98 -2.94 14.43 12.73
CA TRP A 98 -2.87 13.35 11.74
C TRP A 98 -4.14 13.24 10.86
N LEU A 99 -5.32 13.52 11.42
CA LEU A 99 -6.58 13.44 10.69
C LEU A 99 -6.66 14.51 9.59
N HIS A 100 -6.10 15.70 9.83
CA HIS A 100 -6.01 16.74 8.81
C HIS A 100 -5.10 16.31 7.66
N ASN A 101 -3.96 15.65 7.93
CA ASN A 101 -3.11 15.10 6.87
C ASN A 101 -3.87 14.09 5.98
N LEU A 102 -4.66 13.21 6.60
CA LEU A 102 -5.49 12.24 5.87
C LEU A 102 -6.51 12.96 4.99
N LEU A 103 -7.24 13.94 5.52
CA LEU A 103 -8.27 14.69 4.77
C LEU A 103 -7.66 15.49 3.62
N ILE A 104 -6.52 16.13 3.84
CA ILE A 104 -5.77 16.85 2.80
C ILE A 104 -5.38 15.90 1.66
N ALA A 105 -4.79 14.74 1.98
CA ALA A 105 -4.43 13.74 0.97
C ALA A 105 -5.66 13.14 0.25
N ALA A 106 -6.75 12.90 0.99
CA ALA A 106 -7.99 12.36 0.45
C ALA A 106 -8.67 13.34 -0.53
N SER A 107 -8.53 14.66 -0.30
CA SER A 107 -9.16 15.73 -1.10
C SER A 107 -8.67 15.80 -2.56
N ARG A 108 -7.56 15.12 -2.90
CA ARG A 108 -6.90 15.20 -4.22
C ARG A 108 -6.56 16.64 -4.64
N ASN A 109 -6.27 17.51 -3.68
CA ASN A 109 -6.05 18.94 -3.93
C ASN A 109 -7.21 19.62 -4.69
N GLY A 110 -8.45 19.17 -4.44
CA GLY A 110 -9.63 19.70 -5.14
C GLY A 110 -9.78 19.26 -6.60
N TYR A 111 -8.98 18.30 -7.08
CA TYR A 111 -9.10 17.78 -8.45
C TYR A 111 -10.46 17.12 -8.67
N ARG A 112 -11.31 17.78 -9.46
CA ARG A 112 -12.59 17.23 -9.93
C ARG A 112 -12.38 16.73 -11.36
N ARG A 113 -12.75 15.46 -11.60
CA ARG A 113 -12.77 14.90 -12.96
C ARG A 113 -13.81 15.67 -13.76
N ILE A 114 -13.38 16.44 -14.76
CA ILE A 114 -14.28 17.09 -15.70
C ILE A 114 -15.02 15.95 -16.45
N PRO A 115 -16.36 15.91 -16.47
CA PRO A 115 -17.08 14.90 -17.22
C PRO A 115 -16.70 15.02 -18.70
N HIS A 116 -16.21 13.93 -19.27
CA HIS A 116 -15.96 13.85 -20.70
C HIS A 116 -17.33 13.99 -21.38
N LYS A 117 -17.53 15.02 -22.20
CA LYS A 117 -18.71 15.09 -23.07
C LYS A 117 -18.68 13.83 -23.92
N ALA A 118 -19.72 13.00 -23.82
CA ALA A 118 -19.97 11.96 -24.81
C ALA A 118 -20.18 12.69 -26.15
N VAL A 119 -19.31 12.41 -27.11
CA VAL A 119 -19.50 12.77 -28.52
C VAL A 119 -20.36 11.70 -29.15
#